data_AF-A0A060HKJ6-F1
#
_entry.id   AF-A0A060HKJ6-F1
#
_cell.length_a   1.000
_cell.length_b   1.000
_cell.length_c   1.000
_cell.angle_alpha   90.00
_cell.angle_beta   90.00
_cell.angle_gamma   90.00
#
_symmetry.space_group_name_H-M   'P 1'
#
loop_
_entity.id
_entity.type
_entity.pdbx_description
1 polymer ?
#
loop_
_entity_poly.entity_id
_entity_poly.type
_entity_poly.pdbx_seq_one_letter_code
_entity_poly.pdbx_strand_id
1 'polypeptide(L)'
;MSLKLSTSRMNVLLTALLVATTGGILQIGGASWDITSHILRQPETFFTPSHAMLYTGTGLTAIAAAIGLVVFLKNKQEIRSRSFYTAFKLLIIGAAIQLVSGPGDFMWHSVFGVDGLMSPPHLSLATGILIGTIAAVVGLARILPHIESKRNQRLAKTALVPAFAALWFSSIWYIFFFVLPLSNGQNFTFNPDPAAAIVIATTVLPFMSAMIFLVSARTIGKLGAATAVAGVVISMNVLANIVPASNSWGHSFPGNCSPSFQPLLEQTLRSIK
;
A
#
# COMPACT_ATOMS: atom_id res chain seq x y z
N MET A 1 38.70 9.81 9.83
CA MET A 1 37.86 9.45 10.99
C MET A 1 36.52 8.92 10.47
N SER A 2 36.27 7.61 10.56
CA SER A 2 34.99 7.02 10.15
C SER A 2 33.92 7.47 11.14
N LEU A 3 33.17 8.52 10.80
CA LEU A 3 31.96 8.90 11.54
C LEU A 3 31.01 7.70 11.50
N LYS A 4 30.72 7.12 12.67
CA LYS A 4 29.87 5.94 12.83
C LYS A 4 28.60 6.36 13.56
N LEU A 5 27.46 6.06 12.95
CA LEU A 5 26.16 6.45 13.45
C LEU A 5 25.96 5.68 14.74
N SER A 6 25.50 6.37 15.79
CA SER A 6 25.29 5.70 17.06
C SER A 6 24.25 4.59 16.92
N THR A 7 24.40 3.52 17.70
CA THR A 7 23.47 2.38 17.72
C THR A 7 22.03 2.84 17.99
N SER A 8 21.85 3.88 18.82
CA SER A 8 20.54 4.50 19.06
C SER A 8 19.92 5.08 17.77
N ARG A 9 20.68 5.82 16.96
CA ARG A 9 20.19 6.37 15.67
C ARG A 9 19.87 5.26 14.67
N MET A 10 20.68 4.21 14.62
CA MET A 10 20.40 3.03 13.79
C MET A 10 19.09 2.36 14.20
N ASN A 11 18.82 2.26 15.51
CA ASN A 11 17.57 1.71 16.01
C ASN A 11 16.36 2.60 15.67
N VAL A 12 16.51 3.93 15.74
CA VAL A 12 15.46 4.88 15.33
C VAL A 12 15.13 4.73 13.85
N LEU A 13 16.14 4.62 12.98
CA LEU A 13 15.95 4.39 11.55
C LEU A 13 15.29 3.03 11.26
N LEU A 14 15.67 1.98 11.99
CA LEU A 14 14.99 0.69 11.90
C LEU A 14 13.52 0.82 12.30
N THR A 15 13.22 1.47 13.43
CA THR A 15 11.83 1.71 13.86
C THR A 15 11.04 2.47 12.81
N ALA A 16 11.62 3.50 12.18
CA ALA A 16 10.96 4.20 11.09
C ALA A 16 10.60 3.27 9.92
N LEU A 17 11.50 2.36 9.54
CA LEU A 17 11.21 1.37 8.47
C LEU A 17 10.14 0.35 8.86
N LEU A 18 10.08 -0.05 10.13
CA LEU A 18 9.00 -0.91 10.65
C LEU A 18 7.66 -0.17 10.63
N VAL A 19 7.63 1.09 11.04
CA VAL A 19 6.44 1.94 11.00
C VAL A 19 5.97 2.15 9.56
N ALA A 20 6.88 2.41 8.62
CA ALA A 20 6.57 2.51 7.19
C ALA A 20 6.00 1.19 6.63
N THR A 21 6.53 0.05 7.07
CA THR A 21 6.02 -1.27 6.66
C THR A 21 4.58 -1.46 7.14
N THR A 22 4.30 -1.17 8.41
CA THR A 22 2.93 -1.19 8.95
C THR A 22 2.02 -0.22 8.20
N GLY A 23 2.50 1.00 7.93
CA GLY A 23 1.78 2.00 7.15
C GLY A 23 1.41 1.52 5.76
N GLY A 24 2.32 0.84 5.06
CA GLY A 24 2.06 0.24 3.75
C GLY A 24 0.98 -0.84 3.80
N ILE A 25 1.02 -1.74 4.80
CA ILE A 25 0.01 -2.78 4.99
C ILE A 25 -1.39 -2.17 5.24
N LEU A 26 -1.47 -1.15 6.09
CA LEU A 26 -2.74 -0.47 6.39
C LEU A 26 -3.30 0.26 5.16
N GLN A 27 -2.46 0.98 4.41
CA GLN A 27 -2.90 1.67 3.18
C GLN A 27 -3.47 0.69 2.16
N ILE A 28 -2.79 -0.44 1.98
CA ILE A 28 -3.23 -1.47 1.04
C ILE A 28 -4.58 -2.09 1.46
N GLY A 29 -4.75 -2.40 2.73
CA GLY A 29 -6.01 -2.90 3.27
C GLY A 29 -7.13 -1.87 3.14
N GLY A 30 -6.86 -0.61 3.51
CA GLY A 30 -7.80 0.50 3.41
C GLY A 30 -8.24 0.78 1.97
N ALA A 31 -7.29 0.86 1.03
CA ALA A 31 -7.59 1.07 -0.39
C ALA A 31 -8.39 -0.09 -1.00
N SER A 32 -8.09 -1.33 -0.62
CA SER A 32 -8.85 -2.48 -1.11
C SER A 32 -10.28 -2.52 -0.55
N TRP A 33 -10.44 -2.15 0.73
CA TRP A 33 -11.76 -1.96 1.33
C TRP A 33 -12.52 -0.88 0.57
N ASP A 34 -11.90 0.27 0.34
CA ASP A 34 -12.50 1.41 -0.34
C ASP A 34 -13.04 1.05 -1.74
N ILE A 35 -12.22 0.37 -2.53
CA ILE A 35 -12.60 -0.10 -3.85
C ILE A 35 -13.76 -1.10 -3.78
N THR A 36 -13.77 -1.98 -2.78
CA THR A 36 -14.90 -2.91 -2.56
C THR A 36 -16.18 -2.14 -2.19
N SER A 37 -16.08 -1.12 -1.35
CA SER A 37 -17.21 -0.25 -0.97
C SER A 37 -17.80 0.48 -2.19
N HIS A 38 -16.95 0.99 -3.08
CA HIS A 38 -17.37 1.57 -4.35
C HIS A 38 -18.09 0.56 -5.26
N ILE A 39 -17.53 -0.66 -5.40
CA ILE A 39 -18.16 -1.74 -6.19
C ILE A 39 -19.53 -2.11 -5.63
N LEU A 40 -19.66 -2.15 -4.30
CA LEU A 40 -20.90 -2.45 -3.60
C LEU A 40 -21.85 -1.24 -3.51
N ARG A 41 -21.47 -0.07 -4.05
CA ARG A 41 -22.25 1.16 -4.05
C ARG A 41 -22.69 1.58 -2.64
N GLN A 42 -21.80 1.43 -1.67
CA GLN A 42 -22.03 1.93 -0.31
C GLN A 42 -22.05 3.47 -0.32
N PRO A 43 -22.70 4.12 0.67
CA PRO A 43 -22.73 5.58 0.72
C PRO A 43 -21.32 6.18 0.79
N GLU A 44 -21.01 7.06 -0.15
CA GLU A 44 -19.70 7.70 -0.27
C GLU A 44 -19.63 9.00 0.53
N THR A 45 -18.62 9.10 1.40
CA THR A 45 -18.22 10.34 2.07
C THR A 45 -16.70 10.38 2.17
N PHE A 46 -16.12 11.56 2.41
CA PHE A 46 -14.67 11.68 2.60
C PHE A 46 -14.13 10.96 3.85
N PHE A 47 -15.02 10.62 4.80
CA PHE A 47 -14.69 9.99 6.08
C PHE A 47 -15.43 8.68 6.26
N THR A 48 -14.99 7.64 5.56
CA THR A 48 -15.45 6.25 5.75
C THR A 48 -14.45 5.45 6.60
N PRO A 49 -14.85 4.27 7.12
CA PRO A 49 -13.90 3.35 7.75
C PRO A 49 -12.74 2.91 6.84
N SER A 50 -12.98 2.73 5.53
CA SER A 50 -11.93 2.43 4.54
C SER A 50 -10.92 3.56 4.45
N HIS A 51 -11.40 4.81 4.30
CA HIS A 51 -10.58 6.01 4.31
C HIS A 51 -9.82 6.17 5.62
N ALA A 52 -10.44 5.92 6.78
CA ALA A 52 -9.76 6.02 8.07
C ALA A 52 -8.56 5.04 8.17
N MET A 53 -8.71 3.80 7.68
CA MET A 53 -7.63 2.83 7.63
C MET A 53 -6.51 3.27 6.66
N LEU A 54 -6.90 3.78 5.49
CA LEU A 54 -5.99 4.32 4.48
C LEU A 54 -5.19 5.51 5.02
N TYR A 55 -5.88 6.51 5.60
CA TYR A 55 -5.29 7.70 6.22
C TYR A 55 -4.35 7.35 7.37
N THR A 56 -4.71 6.37 8.19
CA THR A 56 -3.84 5.89 9.27
C THR A 56 -2.53 5.37 8.69
N GLY A 57 -2.58 4.56 7.64
CA GLY A 57 -1.38 4.04 7.00
C GLY A 57 -0.53 5.13 6.32
N THR A 58 -1.17 6.11 5.66
CA THR A 58 -0.50 7.31 5.11
C THR A 58 0.18 8.11 6.22
N GLY A 59 -0.51 8.33 7.35
CA GLY A 59 0.03 9.01 8.53
C GLY A 59 1.25 8.30 9.11
N LEU A 60 1.23 6.98 9.25
CA LEU A 60 2.40 6.20 9.69
C LEU A 60 3.57 6.35 8.71
N THR A 61 3.31 6.33 7.40
CA THR A 61 4.33 6.52 6.37
C THR A 61 4.95 7.93 6.46
N ALA A 62 4.12 8.95 6.66
CA ALA A 62 4.57 10.33 6.87
C ALA A 62 5.40 10.49 8.15
N ILE A 63 4.99 9.87 9.26
CA ILE A 63 5.78 9.86 10.51
C ILE A 63 7.14 9.20 10.28
N ALA A 64 7.19 8.04 9.61
CA ALA A 64 8.44 7.37 9.29
C ALA A 64 9.36 8.22 8.40
N ALA A 65 8.80 8.90 7.39
CA ALA A 65 9.51 9.85 6.55
C ALA A 65 10.07 11.04 7.35
N ALA A 66 9.26 11.62 8.25
CA ALA A 66 9.67 12.72 9.11
C ALA A 66 10.80 12.32 10.06
N ILE A 67 10.73 11.13 10.68
CA ILE A 67 11.82 10.59 11.50
C ILE A 67 13.11 10.46 10.68
N GLY A 68 13.03 9.88 9.48
CA GLY A 68 14.17 9.78 8.56
C GLY A 68 14.78 11.14 8.24
N LEU A 69 13.93 12.11 7.85
CA LEU A 69 14.34 13.47 7.55
C LEU A 69 15.05 14.16 8.72
N VAL A 70 14.48 14.08 9.93
CA VAL A 70 15.07 14.69 11.14
C VAL A 70 16.45 14.08 11.44
N VAL A 71 16.58 12.75 11.35
CA VAL A 71 17.87 12.07 11.53
C VAL A 71 18.87 12.53 10.46
N PHE A 72 18.42 12.75 9.23
CA PHE A 72 19.29 13.16 8.11
C PHE A 72 19.79 14.59 8.25
N LEU A 73 18.92 15.51 8.64
CA LEU A 73 19.29 16.91 8.87
C LEU A 73 20.37 17.03 9.96
N LYS A 74 20.32 16.17 10.99
CA LYS A 74 21.30 16.14 12.09
C LYS A 74 22.59 15.37 11.77
N ASN A 75 22.65 14.58 10.69
CA ASN A 75 23.76 13.64 10.40
C ASN A 75 24.13 13.57 8.91
N LYS A 76 24.01 14.70 8.20
CA LYS A 76 24.02 14.79 6.74
C LYS A 76 25.24 14.14 6.06
N GLN A 77 26.45 14.41 6.56
CA GLN A 77 27.68 13.89 5.98
C GLN A 77 27.80 12.37 6.13
N GLU A 78 27.37 11.85 7.29
CA GLU A 78 27.55 10.43 7.60
C GLU A 78 26.55 9.53 6.88
N ILE A 79 25.31 9.98 6.74
CA ILE A 79 24.25 9.16 6.17
C ILE A 79 24.31 9.14 4.64
N ARG A 80 24.72 10.24 3.99
CA ARG A 80 24.73 10.35 2.52
C ARG A 80 25.58 9.29 1.82
N SER A 81 26.61 8.77 2.49
CA SER A 81 27.47 7.70 1.98
C SER A 81 26.92 6.30 2.22
N ARG A 82 25.84 6.14 3.00
CA ARG A 82 25.24 4.86 3.33
C ARG A 82 24.23 4.43 2.26
N SER A 83 24.24 3.14 1.94
CA SER A 83 23.36 2.58 0.89
C SER A 83 21.86 2.68 1.22
N PHE A 84 21.48 2.72 2.50
CA PHE A 84 20.09 2.90 2.93
C PHE A 84 19.58 4.34 2.78
N TYR A 85 20.45 5.32 2.49
CA TYR A 85 20.03 6.73 2.31
C TYR A 85 19.02 6.90 1.17
N THR A 86 19.20 6.15 0.08
CA THR A 86 18.27 6.17 -1.06
C THR A 86 16.87 5.70 -0.66
N ALA A 87 16.76 4.70 0.22
CA ALA A 87 15.47 4.20 0.68
C ALA A 87 14.66 5.28 1.38
N PHE A 88 15.25 6.02 2.31
CA PHE A 88 14.54 7.09 3.01
C PHE A 88 14.26 8.31 2.11
N LYS A 89 15.10 8.60 1.11
CA LYS A 89 14.75 9.60 0.09
C LYS A 89 13.47 9.21 -0.65
N LEU A 90 13.37 7.95 -1.08
CA LEU A 90 12.15 7.40 -1.67
C LEU A 90 10.98 7.49 -0.69
N LEU A 91 11.18 7.12 0.58
CA LEU A 91 10.13 7.19 1.61
C LEU A 91 9.57 8.61 1.78
N ILE A 92 10.44 9.63 1.79
CA ILE A 92 10.04 11.04 1.88
C ILE A 92 9.27 11.47 0.65
N ILE A 93 9.74 11.11 -0.55
CA ILE A 93 9.05 11.42 -1.81
C ILE A 93 7.67 10.76 -1.85
N GLY A 94 7.60 9.46 -1.54
CA GLY A 94 6.35 8.70 -1.50
C GLY A 94 5.36 9.30 -0.50
N ALA A 95 5.82 9.62 0.71
CA ALA A 95 4.99 10.27 1.72
C ALA A 95 4.47 11.64 1.28
N ALA A 96 5.32 12.47 0.66
CA ALA A 96 4.90 13.78 0.15
C ALA A 96 3.83 13.65 -0.94
N ILE A 97 3.99 12.71 -1.87
CA ILE A 97 2.99 12.43 -2.92
C ILE A 97 1.66 11.99 -2.28
N GLN A 98 1.68 11.04 -1.33
CA GLN A 98 0.47 10.57 -0.64
C GLN A 98 -0.25 11.71 0.09
N LEU A 99 0.49 12.55 0.82
CA LEU A 99 -0.08 13.67 1.58
C LEU A 99 -0.72 14.73 0.68
N VAL A 100 -0.21 14.94 -0.53
CA VAL A 100 -0.81 15.84 -1.51
C VAL A 100 -2.02 15.20 -2.20
N SER A 101 -2.02 13.87 -2.35
CA SER A 101 -3.07 13.15 -3.07
C SER A 101 -4.43 13.22 -2.35
N GLY A 102 -4.46 13.16 -1.02
CA GLY A 102 -5.72 13.24 -0.25
C GLY A 102 -6.49 14.56 -0.40
N PRO A 103 -5.86 15.73 -0.18
CA PRO A 103 -6.49 17.02 -0.49
C PRO A 103 -6.83 17.17 -1.98
N GLY A 104 -5.99 16.63 -2.87
CA GLY A 104 -6.26 16.61 -4.30
C GLY A 104 -7.51 15.81 -4.67
N ASP A 105 -7.75 14.69 -4.00
CA ASP A 105 -8.93 13.84 -4.15
C ASP A 105 -10.20 14.57 -3.71
N PHE A 106 -10.18 15.16 -2.51
CA PHE A 106 -11.28 15.99 -2.03
C PHE A 106 -11.63 17.12 -3.01
N MET A 107 -10.60 17.84 -3.49
CA MET A 107 -10.79 18.90 -4.48
C MET A 107 -11.38 18.36 -5.78
N TRP A 108 -10.89 17.23 -6.27
CA TRP A 108 -11.38 16.62 -7.50
C TRP A 108 -12.87 16.28 -7.37
N HIS A 109 -13.27 15.62 -6.28
CA HIS A 109 -14.66 15.26 -6.05
C HIS A 109 -15.57 16.49 -5.93
N SER A 110 -15.07 17.58 -5.33
CA SER A 110 -15.83 18.82 -5.19
C SER A 110 -16.08 19.57 -6.51
N VAL A 111 -15.20 19.41 -7.50
CA VAL A 111 -15.27 20.11 -8.80
C VAL A 111 -15.84 19.21 -9.90
N PHE A 112 -15.45 17.94 -9.90
CA PHE A 112 -15.69 16.99 -10.99
C PHE A 112 -16.57 15.79 -10.59
N GLY A 113 -17.03 15.71 -9.34
CA GLY A 113 -17.85 14.61 -8.85
C GLY A 113 -17.07 13.31 -8.64
N VAL A 114 -17.79 12.23 -8.37
CA VAL A 114 -17.21 10.90 -8.10
C VAL A 114 -16.44 10.43 -9.33
N ASP A 115 -15.23 9.95 -9.12
CA ASP A 115 -14.31 9.50 -10.15
C ASP A 115 -14.05 7.98 -10.07
N GLY A 116 -13.18 7.50 -10.96
CA GLY A 116 -12.79 6.09 -10.99
C GLY A 116 -11.31 5.90 -10.69
N LEU A 117 -10.85 4.65 -10.73
CA LEU A 117 -9.53 4.26 -10.26
C LEU A 117 -8.38 5.06 -10.91
N MET A 118 -8.43 5.31 -12.22
CA MET A 118 -7.38 6.05 -12.95
C MET A 118 -7.46 7.58 -12.85
N SER A 119 -8.27 8.14 -11.96
CA SER A 119 -8.27 9.59 -11.76
C SER A 119 -6.90 10.09 -11.27
N PRO A 120 -6.52 11.35 -11.57
CA PRO A 120 -5.22 11.88 -11.18
C PRO A 120 -4.91 11.77 -9.67
N PRO A 121 -5.86 12.06 -8.74
CA PRO A 121 -5.62 11.88 -7.31
C PRO A 121 -5.36 10.42 -6.91
N HIS A 122 -6.15 9.47 -7.41
CA HIS A 122 -5.98 8.04 -7.12
C HIS A 122 -4.66 7.50 -7.66
N LEU A 123 -4.30 7.85 -8.91
CA LEU A 123 -3.04 7.41 -9.51
C LEU A 123 -1.83 8.00 -8.76
N SER A 124 -1.93 9.26 -8.33
CA SER A 124 -0.94 9.92 -7.48
C SER A 124 -0.78 9.17 -6.14
N LEU A 125 -1.89 8.85 -5.46
CA LEU A 125 -1.87 8.13 -4.20
C LEU A 125 -1.24 6.74 -4.36
N ALA A 126 -1.67 5.98 -5.37
CA ALA A 126 -1.13 4.66 -5.68
C ALA A 126 0.38 4.70 -5.97
N THR A 127 0.83 5.74 -6.70
CA THR A 127 2.26 5.97 -6.97
C THR A 127 3.03 6.22 -5.68
N GLY A 128 2.50 7.08 -4.81
CA GLY A 128 3.09 7.37 -3.51
C GLY A 128 3.19 6.12 -2.63
N ILE A 129 2.14 5.28 -2.59
CA ILE A 129 2.12 3.99 -1.88
C ILE A 129 3.22 3.07 -2.43
N LEU A 130 3.29 2.89 -3.75
CA LEU A 130 4.28 2.03 -4.40
C LEU A 130 5.72 2.47 -4.09
N ILE A 131 5.99 3.78 -4.19
CA ILE A 131 7.32 4.33 -3.82
C ILE A 131 7.63 4.05 -2.34
N GLY A 132 6.63 4.19 -1.45
CA GLY A 132 6.77 3.93 -0.03
C GLY A 132 7.06 2.46 0.30
N THR A 133 6.40 1.51 -0.36
CA THR A 133 6.65 0.07 -0.14
C THR A 133 8.00 -0.37 -0.71
N ILE A 134 8.42 0.18 -1.86
CA ILE A 134 9.79 0.01 -2.38
C ILE A 134 10.81 0.53 -1.35
N ALA A 135 10.58 1.73 -0.82
CA ALA A 135 11.44 2.34 0.19
C ALA A 135 11.58 1.47 1.45
N ALA A 136 10.49 0.89 1.95
CA ALA A 136 10.51 0.01 3.11
C ALA A 136 11.36 -1.25 2.86
N VAL A 137 11.16 -1.94 1.73
CA VAL A 137 11.93 -3.14 1.36
C VAL A 137 13.42 -2.81 1.20
N VAL A 138 13.74 -1.79 0.39
CA VAL A 138 15.13 -1.38 0.16
C VAL A 138 15.78 -0.92 1.45
N GLY A 139 15.07 -0.16 2.28
CA GLY A 139 15.56 0.33 3.56
C GLY A 139 15.89 -0.80 4.53
N LEU A 140 14.97 -1.74 4.73
CA LEU A 140 15.17 -2.90 5.59
C LEU A 140 16.33 -3.78 5.09
N ALA A 141 16.43 -4.01 3.79
CA ALA A 141 17.50 -4.82 3.21
C ALA A 141 18.88 -4.13 3.36
N ARG A 142 18.96 -2.82 3.14
CA ARG A 142 20.22 -2.06 3.12
C ARG A 142 20.68 -1.60 4.50
N ILE A 143 19.79 -1.54 5.50
CA ILE A 143 20.17 -1.19 6.88
C ILE A 143 20.79 -2.38 7.63
N LEU A 144 20.50 -3.62 7.22
CA LEU A 144 20.96 -4.85 7.88
C LEU A 144 22.46 -4.91 8.21
N PRO A 145 23.38 -4.59 7.29
CA PRO A 145 24.82 -4.65 7.57
C PRO A 145 25.29 -3.64 8.61
N HIS A 146 24.47 -2.64 8.92
CA HIS A 146 24.77 -1.55 9.84
C HIS A 146 24.15 -1.73 11.22
N ILE A 147 23.33 -2.77 11.42
CA ILE A 147 22.73 -3.08 12.73
C ILE A 147 23.68 -3.98 13.51
N GLU A 148 24.12 -3.53 14.69
CA GLU A 148 25.02 -4.31 15.56
C GLU A 148 24.28 -5.38 16.38
N SER A 149 23.05 -5.08 16.83
CA SER A 149 22.27 -5.97 17.68
C SER A 149 21.69 -7.14 16.88
N LYS A 150 22.02 -8.38 17.28
CA LYS A 150 21.45 -9.62 16.70
C LYS A 150 19.92 -9.65 16.76
N ARG A 151 19.32 -9.11 17.85
CA ARG A 151 17.86 -8.99 18.00
C ARG A 151 17.28 -8.10 16.89
N ASN A 152 17.87 -6.93 16.68
CA ASN A 152 17.40 -5.97 15.68
C ASN A 152 17.66 -6.45 14.25
N GLN A 153 18.74 -7.20 14.01
CA GLN A 153 18.96 -7.89 12.73
C GLN A 153 17.86 -8.93 12.48
N ARG A 154 17.50 -9.74 13.49
CA ARG A 154 16.40 -10.71 13.37
C ARG A 154 15.09 -10.01 13.08
N LEU A 155 14.80 -8.91 13.80
CA LEU A 155 13.60 -8.10 13.61
C LEU A 155 13.51 -7.51 12.19
N ALA A 156 14.60 -6.91 11.69
CA ALA A 156 14.67 -6.38 10.33
C ALA A 156 14.47 -7.49 9.28
N LYS A 157 15.09 -8.67 9.48
CA LYS A 157 14.90 -9.84 8.60
C LYS A 157 13.46 -10.37 8.61
N THR A 158 12.81 -10.41 9.77
CA THR A 158 11.40 -10.84 9.86
C THR A 158 10.47 -9.80 9.24
N ALA A 159 10.76 -8.52 9.39
CA ALA A 159 9.97 -7.42 8.81
C ALA A 159 10.04 -7.35 7.29
N LEU A 160 11.08 -7.93 6.66
CA LEU A 160 11.12 -8.06 5.20
C LEU A 160 9.94 -8.86 4.65
N VAL A 161 9.38 -9.82 5.39
CA VAL A 161 8.23 -10.61 4.92
C VAL A 161 7.00 -9.72 4.67
N PRO A 162 6.46 -8.99 5.67
CA PRO A 162 5.35 -8.07 5.43
C PRO A 162 5.72 -6.90 4.51
N ALA A 163 6.98 -6.43 4.50
CA ALA A 163 7.40 -5.36 3.59
C ALA A 163 7.35 -5.82 2.11
N PHE A 164 7.85 -7.02 1.81
CA PHE A 164 7.72 -7.60 0.47
C PHE A 164 6.27 -7.92 0.11
N ALA A 165 5.45 -8.35 1.07
CA ALA A 165 4.03 -8.58 0.82
C ALA A 165 3.31 -7.28 0.46
N ALA A 166 3.58 -6.19 1.19
CA ALA A 166 3.06 -4.87 0.86
C ALA A 166 3.53 -4.40 -0.52
N LEU A 167 4.81 -4.58 -0.86
CA LEU A 167 5.33 -4.24 -2.19
C LEU A 167 4.66 -5.06 -3.30
N TRP A 168 4.53 -6.37 -3.10
CA TRP A 168 3.88 -7.24 -4.09
C TRP A 168 2.44 -6.84 -4.30
N PHE A 169 1.69 -6.69 -3.21
CA PHE A 169 0.28 -6.35 -3.27
C PHE A 169 0.06 -4.97 -3.90
N SER A 170 0.81 -3.95 -3.47
CA SER A 170 0.75 -2.61 -4.09
C SER A 170 1.14 -2.63 -5.57
N SER A 171 2.08 -3.49 -5.98
CA SER A 171 2.45 -3.63 -7.40
C SER A 171 1.32 -4.27 -8.23
N ILE A 172 0.66 -5.31 -7.72
CA ILE A 172 -0.51 -5.92 -8.37
C ILE A 172 -1.62 -4.87 -8.53
N TRP A 173 -1.93 -4.13 -7.47
CA TRP A 173 -2.95 -3.10 -7.50
C TRP A 173 -2.60 -1.95 -8.43
N TYR A 174 -1.34 -1.50 -8.44
CA TYR A 174 -0.90 -0.47 -9.37
C TYR A 174 -1.07 -0.92 -10.83
N ILE A 175 -0.85 -2.20 -11.13
CA ILE A 175 -1.11 -2.76 -12.47
C ILE A 175 -2.62 -2.80 -12.76
N PHE A 176 -3.47 -3.07 -11.77
CA PHE A 176 -4.92 -3.08 -11.93
C PHE A 176 -5.51 -1.74 -12.37
N PHE A 177 -4.87 -0.61 -12.07
CA PHE A 177 -5.25 0.71 -12.62
C PHE A 177 -5.29 0.69 -14.16
N PHE A 178 -4.39 -0.07 -14.79
CA PHE A 178 -4.25 -0.15 -16.26
C PHE A 178 -4.92 -1.39 -16.86
N VAL A 179 -5.59 -2.21 -16.05
CA VAL A 179 -6.19 -3.48 -16.47
C VAL A 179 -7.69 -3.52 -16.23
N LEU A 180 -8.16 -3.05 -15.06
CA LEU A 180 -9.55 -3.18 -14.68
C LEU A 180 -10.40 -2.04 -15.27
N PRO A 181 -11.62 -2.33 -15.78
CA PRO A 181 -12.54 -1.32 -16.30
C PRO A 181 -13.30 -0.61 -15.16
N LEU A 182 -12.57 -0.19 -14.12
CA LEU A 182 -13.10 0.46 -12.90
C LEU A 182 -12.82 1.97 -12.87
N SER A 183 -12.60 2.57 -14.05
CA SER A 183 -12.23 3.99 -14.19
C SER A 183 -13.32 4.82 -14.86
N ASN A 184 -14.59 4.45 -14.63
CA ASN A 184 -15.75 5.24 -15.04
C ASN A 184 -16.16 6.19 -13.91
N GLY A 185 -15.85 7.48 -14.06
CA GLY A 185 -16.37 8.53 -13.18
C GLY A 185 -17.65 9.17 -13.73
N GLN A 186 -18.20 10.10 -12.96
CA GLN A 186 -19.39 10.87 -13.34
C GLN A 186 -19.15 11.76 -14.56
N ASN A 187 -18.00 12.45 -14.59
CA ASN A 187 -17.65 13.42 -15.63
C ASN A 187 -16.46 13.00 -16.50
N PHE A 188 -15.67 12.02 -16.07
CA PHE A 188 -14.50 11.53 -16.80
C PHE A 188 -14.46 10.01 -16.86
N THR A 189 -14.03 9.48 -18.00
CA THR A 189 -13.81 8.06 -18.22
C THR A 189 -12.36 7.83 -18.61
N PHE A 190 -11.64 7.11 -17.74
CA PHE A 190 -10.22 6.78 -17.91
C PHE A 190 -10.01 5.27 -18.06
N ASN A 191 -11.01 4.54 -18.55
CA ASN A 191 -10.87 3.10 -18.76
C ASN A 191 -9.79 2.79 -19.79
N PRO A 192 -8.95 1.77 -19.53
CA PRO A 192 -7.95 1.34 -20.48
C PRO A 192 -8.60 0.71 -21.71
N ASP A 193 -7.89 0.78 -22.85
CA ASP A 193 -8.24 -0.01 -24.02
C ASP A 193 -8.26 -1.51 -23.65
N PRO A 194 -9.31 -2.28 -24.00
CA PRO A 194 -9.43 -3.67 -23.60
C PRO A 194 -8.29 -4.57 -24.11
N ALA A 195 -7.78 -4.34 -25.32
CA ALA A 195 -6.68 -5.14 -25.85
C ALA A 195 -5.38 -4.84 -25.10
N ALA A 196 -5.08 -3.57 -24.83
CA ALA A 196 -3.95 -3.18 -24.00
C ALA A 196 -4.06 -3.77 -22.57
N ALA A 197 -5.25 -3.73 -21.96
CA ALA A 197 -5.50 -4.29 -20.63
C ALA A 197 -5.20 -5.80 -20.59
N ILE A 198 -5.63 -6.57 -21.59
CA ILE A 198 -5.34 -8.02 -21.69
C ILE A 198 -3.84 -8.26 -21.82
N VAL A 199 -3.15 -7.50 -22.67
CA VAL A 199 -1.70 -7.63 -22.85
C VAL A 199 -0.97 -7.34 -21.54
N ILE A 200 -1.31 -6.24 -20.86
CA ILE A 200 -0.70 -5.86 -19.58
C ILE A 200 -0.97 -6.94 -18.52
N ALA A 201 -2.21 -7.43 -18.42
CA ALA A 201 -2.58 -8.44 -17.44
C ALA A 201 -1.84 -9.77 -17.64
N THR A 202 -1.69 -10.21 -18.89
CA THR A 202 -1.07 -11.49 -19.22
C THR A 202 0.46 -11.45 -19.20
N THR A 203 1.06 -10.27 -19.30
CA THR A 203 2.54 -10.12 -19.35
C THR A 203 3.12 -9.48 -18.09
N VAL A 204 2.63 -8.31 -17.69
CA VAL A 204 3.21 -7.49 -16.63
C VAL A 204 2.92 -8.08 -15.25
N LEU A 205 1.70 -8.56 -14.99
CA LEU A 205 1.33 -9.18 -13.70
C LEU A 205 2.19 -10.41 -13.37
N PRO A 206 2.32 -11.44 -14.23
CA PRO A 206 3.15 -12.60 -13.91
C PRO A 206 4.63 -12.24 -13.85
N PHE A 207 5.12 -11.37 -14.74
CA PHE A 207 6.50 -10.90 -14.71
C PHE A 207 6.84 -10.21 -13.37
N MET A 208 6.03 -9.23 -12.96
CA MET A 208 6.23 -8.49 -11.72
C MET A 208 6.13 -9.41 -10.50
N SER A 209 5.15 -10.31 -10.48
CA SER A 209 4.97 -11.28 -9.40
C SER A 209 6.15 -12.24 -9.27
N ALA A 210 6.62 -12.80 -10.40
CA ALA A 210 7.79 -13.67 -10.42
C ALA A 210 9.06 -12.93 -9.99
N MET A 211 9.24 -11.69 -10.45
CA MET A 211 10.37 -10.86 -10.06
C MET A 211 10.38 -10.60 -8.54
N ILE A 212 9.26 -10.18 -7.96
CA ILE A 212 9.17 -9.91 -6.51
C ILE A 212 9.36 -11.21 -5.70
N PHE A 213 8.78 -12.33 -6.16
CA PHE A 213 9.01 -13.64 -5.53
C PHE A 213 10.50 -13.99 -5.48
N LEU A 214 11.21 -13.90 -6.61
CA LEU A 214 12.65 -14.20 -6.69
C LEU A 214 13.51 -13.23 -5.87
N VAL A 215 13.20 -11.93 -5.92
CA VAL A 215 13.92 -10.91 -5.14
C VAL A 215 13.71 -11.17 -3.64
N SER A 216 12.49 -11.46 -3.20
CA SER A 216 12.21 -11.76 -1.79
C SER A 216 12.95 -13.01 -1.30
N ALA A 217 13.02 -14.07 -2.12
CA ALA A 217 13.77 -15.28 -1.82
C ALA A 217 15.26 -14.97 -1.58
N ARG A 218 15.87 -14.18 -2.48
CA ARG A 218 17.28 -13.80 -2.42
C ARG A 218 17.59 -12.83 -1.28
N THR A 219 16.74 -11.82 -1.07
CA THR A 219 16.98 -10.79 -0.05
C THR A 219 16.81 -11.32 1.36
N ILE A 220 15.83 -12.20 1.61
CA ILE A 220 15.60 -12.77 2.94
C ILE A 220 16.57 -13.94 3.21
N GLY A 221 16.90 -14.72 2.17
CA GLY A 221 17.93 -15.77 2.24
C GLY A 221 17.58 -16.95 3.14
N LYS A 222 16.28 -17.21 3.37
CA LYS A 222 15.80 -18.37 4.13
C LYS A 222 14.87 -19.23 3.30
N LEU A 223 14.97 -20.55 3.43
CA LEU A 223 14.04 -21.48 2.81
C LEU A 223 12.61 -21.17 3.27
N GLY A 224 11.67 -21.12 2.33
CA GLY A 224 10.27 -20.80 2.60
C GLY A 224 9.94 -19.32 2.79
N ALA A 225 10.92 -18.40 2.75
CA ALA A 225 10.67 -16.97 2.94
C ALA A 225 9.77 -16.38 1.84
N ALA A 226 10.05 -16.68 0.57
CA ALA A 226 9.22 -16.20 -0.54
C ALA A 226 7.81 -16.81 -0.51
N THR A 227 7.68 -18.06 -0.07
CA THR A 227 6.39 -18.70 0.19
C THR A 227 5.63 -18.01 1.32
N ALA A 228 6.32 -17.61 2.40
CA ALA A 228 5.71 -16.85 3.48
C ALA A 228 5.22 -15.47 2.99
N VAL A 229 6.01 -14.78 2.16
CA VAL A 229 5.58 -13.53 1.51
C VAL A 229 4.32 -13.76 0.68
N ALA A 230 4.31 -14.77 -0.19
CA ALA A 230 3.15 -15.11 -1.00
C ALA A 230 1.93 -15.46 -0.14
N GLY A 231 2.13 -16.20 0.95
CA GLY A 231 1.08 -16.50 1.93
C GLY A 231 0.48 -15.24 2.53
N VAL A 232 1.30 -14.26 2.94
CA VAL A 232 0.81 -12.98 3.45
C VAL A 232 0.06 -12.20 2.37
N VAL A 233 0.53 -12.17 1.12
CA VAL A 233 -0.18 -11.51 -0.01
C VAL A 233 -1.56 -12.13 -0.21
N ILE A 234 -1.66 -13.46 -0.22
CA ILE A 234 -2.94 -14.19 -0.34
C ILE A 234 -3.84 -13.86 0.85
N SER A 235 -3.33 -13.95 2.08
CA SER A 235 -4.11 -13.62 3.28
C SER A 235 -4.62 -12.18 3.24
N MET A 236 -3.80 -11.22 2.83
CA MET A 236 -4.21 -9.83 2.66
C MET A 236 -5.31 -9.72 1.61
N ASN A 237 -5.21 -10.44 0.49
CA ASN A 237 -6.21 -10.39 -0.58
C ASN A 237 -7.56 -10.94 -0.12
N VAL A 238 -7.52 -12.08 0.58
CA VAL A 238 -8.73 -12.68 1.16
C VAL A 238 -9.36 -11.74 2.19
N LEU A 239 -8.59 -11.24 3.15
CA LEU A 239 -9.11 -10.36 4.21
C LEU A 239 -9.66 -9.04 3.64
N ALA A 240 -8.94 -8.45 2.69
CA ALA A 240 -9.32 -7.19 2.07
C ALA A 240 -10.63 -7.27 1.27
N ASN A 241 -10.98 -8.45 0.73
CA ASN A 241 -12.21 -8.63 -0.05
C ASN A 241 -13.36 -9.18 0.81
N ILE A 242 -13.09 -10.06 1.79
CA ILE A 242 -14.14 -10.69 2.60
C ILE A 242 -14.65 -9.76 3.72
N VAL A 243 -13.76 -9.05 4.41
CA VAL A 243 -14.15 -8.23 5.57
C VAL A 243 -15.14 -7.12 5.18
N PRO A 244 -14.95 -6.39 4.06
CA PRO A 244 -15.93 -5.38 3.62
C PRO A 244 -17.24 -6.00 3.15
N ALA A 245 -17.20 -7.15 2.48
CA ALA A 245 -18.37 -7.80 1.89
C ALA A 245 -19.30 -8.45 2.94
N SER A 246 -18.78 -8.79 4.11
CA SER A 246 -19.50 -9.56 5.13
C SER A 246 -20.36 -8.71 6.09
N ASN A 247 -20.48 -7.39 5.87
CA ASN A 247 -21.21 -6.42 6.72
C ASN A 247 -20.84 -6.46 8.22
N SER A 248 -19.84 -7.23 8.64
CA SER A 248 -19.65 -7.62 10.05
C SER A 248 -19.16 -6.47 10.93
N TRP A 249 -18.63 -5.42 10.32
CA TRP A 249 -18.14 -4.21 11.01
C TRP A 249 -19.04 -2.99 10.79
N GLY A 250 -20.04 -3.08 9.90
CA GLY A 250 -20.97 -1.99 9.61
C GLY A 250 -21.93 -1.68 10.77
N HIS A 251 -22.07 -2.60 11.73
CA HIS A 251 -22.92 -2.45 12.91
C HIS A 251 -22.23 -1.78 14.11
N SER A 252 -20.90 -1.58 14.06
CA SER A 252 -20.13 -1.03 15.17
C SER A 252 -19.95 0.49 15.12
N PHE A 253 -20.37 1.14 14.03
CA PHE A 253 -20.31 2.58 13.85
C PHE A 253 -21.72 3.15 13.73
N PRO A 254 -22.13 4.15 14.54
CA PRO A 254 -23.47 4.69 14.50
C PRO A 254 -23.66 5.50 13.21
N GLY A 255 -24.53 5.02 12.30
CA GLY A 255 -24.87 5.76 11.08
C GLY A 255 -25.36 4.94 9.88
N ASN A 256 -25.19 3.62 9.85
CA ASN A 256 -25.58 2.82 8.68
C ASN A 256 -27.05 2.36 8.73
N CYS A 257 -27.92 3.06 8.00
CA CYS A 257 -29.19 2.51 7.53
C CYS A 257 -28.93 1.57 6.33
N SER A 258 -29.12 0.27 6.50
CA SER A 258 -29.12 -0.71 5.40
C SER A 258 -30.50 -0.82 4.75
N PRO A 259 -30.61 -0.90 3.41
CA PRO A 259 -31.58 -1.80 2.79
C PRO A 259 -30.97 -3.20 2.69
N SER A 260 -31.78 -4.19 3.05
CA SER A 260 -31.48 -5.61 3.14
C SER A 260 -30.90 -6.21 1.86
N PHE A 261 -29.95 -7.14 2.02
CA PHE A 261 -29.32 -7.97 0.97
C PHE A 261 -30.26 -9.05 0.37
N GLN A 262 -31.56 -8.93 0.56
CA GLN A 262 -32.56 -9.93 0.17
C GLN A 262 -33.03 -9.85 -1.30
N PRO A 263 -33.12 -8.69 -1.98
CA PRO A 263 -33.77 -8.64 -3.28
C PRO A 263 -32.90 -9.11 -4.46
N LEU A 264 -31.56 -9.02 -4.39
CA LEU A 264 -30.68 -9.36 -5.53
C LEU A 264 -30.57 -10.87 -5.79
N LEU A 265 -30.57 -11.67 -4.72
CA LEU A 265 -30.57 -13.14 -4.83
C LEU A 265 -31.91 -13.66 -5.37
N GLU A 266 -33.02 -13.04 -4.95
CA GLU A 266 -34.35 -13.35 -5.47
C GLU A 266 -34.53 -12.95 -6.94
N GLN A 267 -33.97 -11.81 -7.37
CA GLN A 267 -34.03 -11.39 -8.78
C GLN A 267 -33.25 -12.33 -9.71
N THR A 268 -32.08 -12.79 -9.25
CA THR A 268 -31.25 -13.73 -10.02
C THR A 268 -31.94 -15.09 -10.13
N LEU A 269 -32.57 -15.58 -9.06
CA LEU A 269 -33.28 -16.86 -9.05
C LEU A 269 -34.62 -16.83 -9.83
N ARG A 270 -35.29 -15.67 -9.94
CA ARG A 270 -36.50 -15.52 -10.79
C ARG A 270 -36.19 -15.43 -12.28
N SER A 271 -34.96 -15.07 -12.67
CA SER A 271 -34.55 -15.03 -14.08
C SER A 271 -34.17 -16.41 -14.67
N ILE A 272 -34.17 -17.46 -13.83
CA ILE A 272 -33.84 -18.84 -14.19
C ILE A 272 -35.10 -19.75 -14.15
N LYS A 273 -36.31 -19.15 -14.19
CA LYS A 273 -37.57 -19.87 -14.38
C LYS A 273 -38.29 -19.41 -15.63
#